data_AF-Q2NSE8-F1
#
_entry.id   AF-Q2NSE8-F1
#
_cell.length_a   1.000
_cell.length_b   1.000
_cell.length_c   1.000
_cell.angle_alpha   90.00
_cell.angle_beta   90.00
_cell.angle_gamma   90.00
#
_symmetry.space_group_name_H-M   'P 1'
#
loop_
_entity.id
_entity.type
_entity.pdbx_description
1 polymer ?
#
loop_
_entity_poly.entity_id
_entity_poly.type
_entity_poly.pdbx_seq_one_letter_code
_entity_poly.pdbx_strand_id
1 'polypeptide(L)'
;MQRIDYQIALNHITEASETPHQAKQWFIMQQQHAGEIARVRLALHSLPYVTSYELPFRLLLIRAPQAIEKLRDELTIHSRRVEINGSKRGVLYSLDADVVAPEAFHYTRKFTVFRSGAEGGTENSYTSIARQVSVPRERLRLALTSRLLVTALDALLFFGVQRLASDIAALRKNGLKIDLLHVEAFDSQTQQLREIPAYRLIVDNAIAAAVSLAA
;
A
#
# COMPACT_ATOMS: atom_id res chain seq x y z
N MET A 1 14.42 -17.95 -2.78
CA MET A 1 13.73 -16.68 -2.51
C MET A 1 12.44 -17.00 -1.76
N GLN A 2 12.07 -16.26 -0.73
CA GLN A 2 10.78 -16.49 -0.04
C GLN A 2 9.64 -15.92 -0.90
N ARG A 3 8.56 -16.68 -1.06
CA ARG A 3 7.35 -16.27 -1.79
C ARG A 3 6.21 -16.00 -0.80
N ILE A 4 5.48 -14.93 -1.04
CA ILE A 4 4.26 -14.54 -0.34
C ILE A 4 3.14 -14.39 -1.37
N ASP A 5 2.00 -15.00 -1.09
CA ASP A 5 0.81 -14.97 -1.95
C ASP A 5 -0.31 -14.19 -1.27
N TYR A 6 -0.92 -13.28 -2.03
CA TYR A 6 -2.05 -12.45 -1.63
C TYR A 6 -3.28 -12.81 -2.46
N GLN A 7 -4.23 -13.54 -1.86
CA GLN A 7 -5.53 -13.80 -2.47
C GLN A 7 -6.50 -12.72 -2.03
N ILE A 8 -6.73 -11.75 -2.90
CA ILE A 8 -7.56 -10.57 -2.65
C ILE A 8 -8.99 -10.86 -3.11
N ALA A 9 -9.83 -11.28 -2.18
CA ALA A 9 -11.24 -11.57 -2.44
C ALA A 9 -12.09 -10.29 -2.54
N LEU A 10 -11.72 -9.23 -1.82
CA LEU A 10 -12.36 -7.93 -1.89
C LEU A 10 -11.32 -6.83 -1.72
N ASN A 11 -11.37 -5.81 -2.57
CA ASN A 11 -10.64 -4.57 -2.40
C ASN A 11 -11.49 -3.42 -2.95
N HIS A 12 -12.36 -2.91 -2.10
CA HIS A 12 -13.33 -1.90 -2.45
C HIS A 12 -13.03 -0.61 -1.69
N ILE A 13 -12.95 0.48 -2.43
CA ILE A 13 -12.73 1.82 -1.91
C ILE A 13 -13.83 2.68 -2.47
N THR A 14 -14.45 3.46 -1.62
CA THR A 14 -15.56 4.33 -2.01
C THR A 14 -15.22 5.73 -1.55
N GLU A 15 -15.21 6.67 -2.48
CA GLU A 15 -15.18 8.10 -2.18
C GLU A 15 -16.62 8.56 -1.93
N ALA A 16 -16.84 9.44 -0.95
CA ALA A 16 -18.17 9.83 -0.51
C ALA A 16 -19.01 10.51 -1.62
N SER A 17 -18.37 11.18 -2.56
CA SER A 17 -19.00 11.86 -3.70
C SER A 17 -18.79 11.09 -5.01
N GLU A 18 -18.38 9.82 -4.95
CA GLU A 18 -18.11 9.01 -6.13
C GLU A 18 -19.37 8.83 -6.98
N THR A 19 -19.28 9.22 -8.25
CA THR A 19 -20.38 8.99 -9.20
C THR A 19 -20.44 7.52 -9.65
N PRO A 20 -21.62 7.00 -10.05
CA PRO A 20 -21.74 5.65 -10.60
C PRO A 20 -20.83 5.40 -11.80
N HIS A 21 -20.57 6.43 -12.62
CA HIS A 21 -19.65 6.34 -13.75
C HIS A 21 -18.21 6.10 -13.27
N GLN A 22 -17.71 6.90 -12.31
CA GLN A 22 -16.37 6.72 -11.75
C GLN A 22 -16.22 5.33 -11.10
N ALA A 23 -17.20 4.89 -10.32
CA ALA A 23 -17.21 3.57 -9.71
C ALA A 23 -17.09 2.45 -10.78
N LYS A 24 -17.85 2.57 -11.88
CA LYS A 24 -17.78 1.63 -13.02
C LYS A 24 -16.40 1.63 -13.69
N GLN A 25 -15.82 2.80 -13.93
CA GLN A 25 -14.47 2.90 -14.53
C GLN A 25 -13.43 2.21 -13.65
N TRP A 26 -13.46 2.45 -12.33
CA TRP A 26 -12.58 1.79 -11.40
C TRP A 26 -12.71 0.27 -11.44
N PHE A 27 -13.94 -0.25 -11.46
CA PHE A 27 -14.20 -1.68 -11.56
C PHE A 27 -13.58 -2.27 -12.85
N ILE A 28 -13.79 -1.63 -14.00
CA ILE A 28 -13.24 -2.08 -15.29
C ILE A 28 -11.71 -2.13 -15.24
N MET A 29 -11.06 -1.09 -14.73
CA MET A 29 -9.60 -1.02 -14.68
C MET A 29 -8.98 -2.10 -13.79
N GLN A 30 -9.63 -2.45 -12.68
CA GLN A 30 -9.17 -3.52 -11.80
C GLN A 30 -9.18 -4.90 -12.48
N GLN A 31 -9.99 -5.11 -13.53
CA GLN A 31 -10.05 -6.37 -14.28
C GLN A 31 -9.02 -6.48 -15.41
N GLN A 32 -8.29 -5.41 -15.75
CA GLN A 32 -7.40 -5.40 -16.93
C GLN A 32 -6.06 -6.10 -16.71
N HIS A 33 -5.73 -6.53 -15.48
CA HIS A 33 -4.47 -7.21 -15.09
C HIS A 33 -3.17 -6.59 -15.64
N ALA A 34 -3.21 -5.29 -15.96
CA ALA A 34 -2.11 -4.58 -16.59
C ALA A 34 -0.97 -4.32 -15.59
N GLY A 35 0.24 -4.04 -16.09
CA GLY A 35 1.39 -3.66 -15.23
C GLY A 35 1.21 -2.30 -14.53
N GLU A 36 2.08 -2.01 -13.55
CA GLU A 36 2.01 -0.82 -12.69
C GLU A 36 1.79 0.51 -13.46
N ILE A 37 2.65 0.79 -14.45
CA ILE A 37 2.56 2.02 -15.26
C ILE A 37 1.30 2.06 -16.11
N ALA A 38 0.96 0.93 -16.74
CA ALA A 38 -0.23 0.83 -17.59
C ALA A 38 -1.52 1.06 -16.80
N ARG A 39 -1.61 0.58 -15.55
CA ARG A 39 -2.76 0.83 -14.67
C ARG A 39 -2.91 2.31 -14.32
N VAL A 40 -1.80 3.02 -14.04
CA VAL A 40 -1.85 4.47 -13.76
C VAL A 40 -2.24 5.24 -15.02
N ARG A 41 -1.65 4.92 -16.16
CA ARG A 41 -1.97 5.53 -17.45
C ARG A 41 -3.46 5.37 -17.78
N LEU A 42 -3.98 4.15 -17.64
CA LEU A 42 -5.40 3.87 -17.85
C LEU A 42 -6.28 4.72 -16.92
N ALA A 43 -5.94 4.82 -15.63
CA ALA A 43 -6.70 5.62 -14.68
C ALA A 43 -6.71 7.11 -15.01
N LEU A 44 -5.59 7.67 -15.44
CA LEU A 44 -5.50 9.07 -15.86
C LEU A 44 -6.32 9.38 -17.13
N HIS A 45 -6.46 8.42 -18.04
CA HIS A 45 -7.28 8.60 -19.25
C HIS A 45 -8.77 8.28 -19.04
N SER A 46 -9.10 7.38 -18.10
CA SER A 46 -10.48 6.92 -17.88
C SER A 46 -11.26 7.78 -16.89
N LEU A 47 -10.58 8.60 -16.08
CA LEU A 47 -11.18 9.41 -15.03
C LEU A 47 -10.78 10.88 -15.20
N PRO A 48 -11.64 11.84 -14.80
CA PRO A 48 -11.29 13.25 -14.84
C PRO A 48 -10.08 13.56 -13.95
N TYR A 49 -9.92 12.82 -12.86
CA TYR A 49 -8.78 12.90 -11.95
C TYR A 49 -8.62 11.60 -11.19
N VAL A 50 -7.45 11.44 -10.57
CA VAL A 50 -7.13 10.37 -9.61
C VAL A 50 -6.42 10.96 -8.40
N THR A 51 -6.63 10.42 -7.21
CA THR A 51 -5.95 10.89 -5.99
C THR A 51 -4.79 10.00 -5.59
N SER A 52 -3.87 10.57 -4.82
CA SER A 52 -2.75 9.86 -4.20
C SER A 52 -3.19 8.77 -3.22
N TYR A 53 -4.47 8.71 -2.85
CA TYR A 53 -5.06 7.65 -2.04
C TYR A 53 -5.62 6.52 -2.91
N GLU A 54 -6.29 6.85 -4.01
CA GLU A 54 -6.85 5.86 -4.93
C GLU A 54 -5.76 5.02 -5.60
N LEU A 55 -4.69 5.65 -6.08
CA LEU A 55 -3.60 4.95 -6.77
C LEU A 55 -3.02 3.79 -5.95
N PRO A 56 -2.50 3.98 -4.73
CA PRO A 56 -1.94 2.87 -3.97
C PRO A 56 -2.97 1.81 -3.59
N PHE A 57 -4.19 2.21 -3.20
CA PHE A 57 -5.14 1.26 -2.63
C PHE A 57 -6.09 0.62 -3.64
N ARG A 58 -6.60 1.34 -4.66
CA ARG A 58 -7.46 0.76 -5.71
C ARG A 58 -6.63 -0.08 -6.70
N LEU A 59 -5.43 0.36 -7.04
CA LEU A 59 -4.58 -0.25 -8.08
C LEU A 59 -3.39 -1.05 -7.53
N LEU A 60 -3.29 -1.21 -6.20
CA LEU A 60 -2.21 -1.92 -5.50
C LEU A 60 -0.81 -1.46 -5.95
N LEU A 61 -0.62 -0.14 -5.98
CA LEU A 61 0.61 0.50 -6.43
C LEU A 61 1.49 0.80 -5.22
N ILE A 62 2.50 -0.05 -5.00
CA ILE A 62 3.48 0.11 -3.93
C ILE A 62 4.45 1.29 -4.16
N ARG A 63 4.49 1.82 -5.39
CA ARG A 63 5.36 2.92 -5.84
C ARG A 63 4.58 3.98 -6.64
N ALA A 64 3.38 4.34 -6.19
CA ALA A 64 2.51 5.27 -6.92
C ALA A 64 3.17 6.61 -7.29
N PRO A 65 3.94 7.29 -6.40
CA PRO A 65 4.61 8.54 -6.77
C PRO A 65 5.63 8.36 -7.91
N GLN A 66 6.39 7.26 -7.89
CA GLN A 66 7.37 6.95 -8.94
C GLN A 66 6.69 6.60 -10.27
N ALA A 67 5.54 5.94 -10.22
CA ALA A 67 4.75 5.64 -11.41
C ALA A 67 4.20 6.91 -12.07
N ILE A 68 3.72 7.88 -11.26
CA ILE A 68 3.31 9.19 -11.77
C ILE A 68 4.50 9.93 -12.41
N GLU A 69 5.65 9.95 -11.73
CA GLU A 69 6.83 10.65 -12.24
C GLU A 69 7.27 10.09 -13.60
N LYS A 70 7.34 8.77 -13.74
CA LYS A 70 7.65 8.12 -15.03
C LYS A 70 6.68 8.49 -16.14
N LEU A 71 5.40 8.69 -15.82
CA LEU A 71 4.41 9.07 -16.83
C LEU A 71 4.49 10.55 -17.20
N ARG A 72 5.13 11.40 -16.40
CA ARG A 72 5.35 12.82 -16.76
C ARG A 72 6.30 12.99 -17.94
N ASP A 73 7.13 11.99 -18.21
CA ASP A 73 7.99 11.96 -19.39
C ASP A 73 7.17 11.87 -20.69
N GLU A 74 5.93 11.38 -20.62
CA GLU A 74 5.06 11.10 -21.78
C GLU A 74 3.75 11.92 -21.78
N LEU A 75 3.24 12.28 -20.60
CA LEU A 75 1.94 12.91 -20.41
C LEU A 75 2.08 14.22 -19.64
N THR A 76 1.28 15.21 -20.02
CA THR A 76 1.17 16.45 -19.24
C THR A 76 0.26 16.18 -18.03
N ILE A 77 0.86 15.79 -16.91
CA ILE A 77 0.12 15.48 -15.67
C ILE A 77 0.16 16.68 -14.72
N HIS A 78 -0.99 17.31 -14.55
CA HIS A 78 -1.19 18.35 -13.56
C HIS A 78 -1.39 17.74 -12.17
N SER A 79 -0.88 18.42 -11.15
CA SER A 79 -1.00 17.98 -9.76
C SER A 79 -1.34 19.13 -8.84
N ARG A 80 -2.30 18.93 -7.94
CA ARG A 80 -2.67 19.93 -6.91
C ARG A 80 -2.83 19.28 -5.54
N ARG A 81 -2.59 20.05 -4.48
CA ARG A 81 -2.82 19.59 -3.10
C ARG A 81 -4.31 19.53 -2.81
N VAL A 82 -4.72 18.48 -2.11
CA VAL A 82 -6.10 18.26 -1.68
C VAL A 82 -6.11 17.64 -0.29
N GLU A 83 -7.21 17.81 0.43
CA GLU A 83 -7.42 17.12 1.69
C GLU A 83 -7.98 15.71 1.43
N ILE A 84 -7.42 14.71 2.11
CA ILE A 84 -7.89 13.33 2.03
C ILE A 84 -8.04 12.78 3.45
N ASN A 85 -9.26 12.41 3.85
CA ASN A 85 -9.56 11.89 5.18
C ASN A 85 -8.98 12.78 6.30
N GLY A 86 -9.13 14.11 6.20
CA GLY A 86 -8.59 15.09 7.15
C GLY A 86 -7.09 15.42 6.98
N SER A 87 -6.37 14.75 6.07
CA SER A 87 -4.94 14.98 5.83
C SER A 87 -4.70 15.91 4.64
N LYS A 88 -4.05 17.05 4.88
CA LYS A 88 -3.65 18.04 3.85
C LYS A 88 -2.47 17.61 2.97
N ARG A 89 -1.99 16.38 3.14
CA ARG A 89 -0.85 15.84 2.38
C ARG A 89 -1.29 15.12 1.09
N GLY A 90 -2.59 15.01 0.84
CA GLY A 90 -3.14 14.44 -0.37
C GLY A 90 -2.70 15.19 -1.62
N VAL A 91 -2.73 14.49 -2.75
CA VAL A 91 -2.48 15.05 -4.08
C VAL A 91 -3.54 14.51 -5.02
N LEU A 92 -4.08 15.39 -5.86
CA LEU A 92 -4.91 15.06 -7.00
C LEU A 92 -4.07 15.18 -8.27
N TYR A 93 -4.23 14.23 -9.18
CA TYR A 93 -3.59 14.20 -10.50
C TYR A 93 -4.64 14.21 -11.60
N SER A 94 -4.41 14.96 -12.67
CA SER A 94 -5.26 14.98 -13.86
C SER A 94 -4.44 15.30 -15.10
N LEU A 95 -4.97 14.93 -16.27
CA LEU A 95 -4.46 15.37 -17.57
C LEU A 95 -5.04 16.73 -18.00
N ASP A 96 -6.08 17.20 -17.31
CA ASP A 96 -6.72 18.50 -17.52
C ASP A 96 -6.28 19.47 -16.42
N ALA A 97 -5.70 20.61 -16.83
CA ALA A 97 -5.25 21.66 -15.92
C ALA A 97 -6.41 22.33 -15.18
N ASP A 98 -7.58 22.39 -15.83
CA ASP A 98 -8.76 23.12 -15.37
C ASP A 98 -9.82 22.18 -14.78
N VAL A 99 -9.41 20.95 -14.42
CA VAL A 99 -10.31 19.93 -13.88
C VAL A 99 -11.08 20.45 -12.66
N VAL A 100 -12.41 20.40 -12.77
CA VAL A 100 -13.30 20.65 -11.64
C VAL A 100 -13.35 19.41 -10.77
N ALA A 101 -12.86 19.54 -9.54
CA ALA A 101 -12.80 18.45 -8.58
C ALA A 101 -12.96 18.98 -7.15
N PRO A 102 -13.38 18.14 -6.19
CA PRO A 102 -13.44 18.51 -4.78
C PRO A 102 -12.09 18.98 -4.23
N GLU A 103 -12.14 19.81 -3.18
CA GLU A 103 -10.95 20.18 -2.39
C GLU A 103 -10.66 19.17 -1.27
N ALA A 104 -11.68 18.45 -0.83
CA ALA A 104 -11.60 17.44 0.21
C ALA A 104 -12.27 16.14 -0.24
N PHE A 105 -11.60 15.02 0.03
CA PHE A 105 -12.06 13.68 -0.32
C PHE A 105 -12.21 12.83 0.94
N HIS A 106 -13.29 12.06 0.98
CA HIS A 106 -13.58 11.16 2.09
C HIS A 106 -13.70 9.74 1.58
N TYR A 107 -12.69 8.93 1.86
CA TYR A 107 -12.62 7.53 1.43
C TYR A 107 -12.90 6.56 2.56
N THR A 108 -13.78 5.62 2.28
CA THR A 108 -13.94 4.39 3.06
C THR A 108 -13.30 3.23 2.32
N ARG A 109 -12.81 2.23 3.07
CA ARG A 109 -12.14 1.05 2.50
C ARG A 109 -12.69 -0.21 3.13
N LYS A 110 -13.05 -1.18 2.30
CA LYS A 110 -13.41 -2.55 2.67
C LYS A 110 -12.51 -3.50 1.89
N PHE A 111 -11.84 -4.40 2.58
CA PHE A 111 -10.96 -5.37 1.95
C PHE A 111 -11.02 -6.71 2.66
N THR A 112 -10.87 -7.77 1.88
CA THR A 112 -10.76 -9.14 2.33
C THR A 112 -9.60 -9.74 1.57
N VAL A 113 -8.55 -10.12 2.29
CA VAL A 113 -7.34 -10.71 1.72
C VAL A 113 -6.91 -11.90 2.57
N PHE A 114 -6.56 -12.99 1.90
CA PHE A 114 -5.87 -14.13 2.49
C PHE A 114 -4.40 -14.03 2.12
N ARG A 115 -3.52 -14.19 3.10
CA ARG A 115 -2.08 -14.02 2.95
C ARG A 115 -1.41 -15.30 3.40
N SER A 116 -0.57 -15.87 2.54
CA SER A 116 0.28 -17.01 2.92
C SER A 116 1.72 -16.75 2.51
N GLY A 117 2.66 -17.18 3.34
CA GLY A 117 4.09 -17.07 3.04
C GLY A 117 4.89 -18.12 3.79
N ALA A 118 6.04 -18.52 3.24
CA ALA A 118 6.89 -19.55 3.81
C ALA A 118 7.45 -19.19 5.20
N GLU A 119 7.42 -17.91 5.57
CA GLU A 119 7.79 -17.39 6.89
C GLU A 119 6.72 -17.60 7.97
N GLY A 120 5.56 -18.18 7.62
CA GLY A 120 4.48 -18.50 8.56
C GLY A 120 3.52 -17.34 8.87
N GLY A 121 3.72 -16.17 8.26
CA GLY A 121 2.80 -15.04 8.40
C GLY A 121 1.47 -15.29 7.68
N THR A 122 0.35 -15.19 8.40
CA THR A 122 -1.01 -15.35 7.85
C THR A 122 -1.80 -14.04 7.96
N GLU A 123 -2.89 -13.89 7.20
CA GLU A 123 -3.76 -12.71 7.28
C GLU A 123 -4.25 -12.43 8.71
N ASN A 124 -4.41 -13.45 9.54
CA ASN A 124 -4.81 -13.31 10.94
C ASN A 124 -3.76 -12.57 11.77
N SER A 125 -2.46 -12.83 11.54
CA SER A 125 -1.38 -12.13 12.21
C SER A 125 -1.44 -10.63 11.94
N TYR A 126 -1.61 -10.22 10.68
CA TYR A 126 -1.65 -8.80 10.30
C TYR A 126 -2.98 -8.13 10.69
N THR A 127 -4.10 -8.84 10.55
CA THR A 127 -5.43 -8.34 10.93
C THR A 127 -5.53 -8.12 12.44
N SER A 128 -4.93 -9.01 13.25
CA SER A 128 -4.83 -8.83 14.69
C SER A 128 -4.11 -7.52 15.06
N ILE A 129 -2.98 -7.22 14.42
CA ILE A 129 -2.26 -5.95 14.63
C ILE A 129 -3.14 -4.75 14.27
N ALA A 130 -3.83 -4.80 13.14
CA ALA A 130 -4.68 -3.69 12.67
C ALA A 130 -5.87 -3.37 13.61
N ARG A 131 -6.34 -4.38 14.36
CA ARG A 131 -7.41 -4.24 15.38
C ARG A 131 -6.91 -3.67 16.70
N GLN A 132 -5.64 -3.87 17.05
CA GLN A 132 -5.07 -3.41 18.32
C GLN A 132 -4.80 -1.91 18.34
N VAL A 133 -4.45 -1.33 17.19
CA VAL A 133 -4.08 0.08 17.10
C VAL A 133 -4.74 0.75 15.90
N SER A 134 -5.21 1.98 16.07
CA SER A 134 -5.86 2.75 15.00
C SER A 134 -4.86 3.47 14.07
N VAL A 135 -3.71 3.90 14.59
CA VAL A 135 -2.72 4.71 13.86
C VAL A 135 -1.88 3.84 12.91
N PRO A 136 -1.86 4.12 11.59
CA PRO A 136 -1.17 3.28 10.58
C PRO A 136 0.31 3.02 10.87
N ARG A 137 1.08 4.05 11.24
CA ARG A 137 2.51 3.90 11.54
C ARG A 137 2.74 3.04 12.79
N GLU A 138 1.85 3.12 13.76
CA GLU A 138 1.96 2.36 14.99
C GLU A 138 1.62 0.88 14.76
N ARG A 139 0.66 0.58 13.87
CA ARG A 139 0.44 -0.80 13.37
C ARG A 139 1.71 -1.37 12.74
N LEU A 140 2.39 -0.59 11.89
CA LEU A 140 3.65 -1.02 11.28
C LEU A 140 4.72 -1.29 12.34
N ARG A 141 4.89 -0.37 13.31
CA ARG A 141 5.84 -0.56 14.42
C ARG A 141 5.54 -1.84 15.19
N LEU A 142 4.28 -2.04 15.57
CA LEU A 142 3.84 -3.20 16.34
C LEU A 142 4.10 -4.50 15.57
N ALA A 143 3.73 -4.56 14.28
CA ALA A 143 3.99 -5.72 13.42
C ALA A 143 5.48 -6.11 13.39
N LEU A 144 6.37 -5.15 13.19
CA LEU A 144 7.81 -5.38 13.18
C LEU A 144 8.32 -5.87 14.56
N THR A 145 7.85 -5.27 15.65
CA THR A 145 8.23 -5.69 17.00
C THR A 145 7.68 -7.06 17.38
N SER A 146 6.53 -7.45 16.80
CA SER A 146 5.94 -8.79 16.87
C SER A 146 6.60 -9.77 15.89
N ARG A 147 7.75 -9.42 15.30
CA ARG A 147 8.57 -10.26 14.42
C ARG A 147 7.89 -10.67 13.12
N LEU A 148 6.88 -9.92 12.67
CA LEU A 148 6.30 -10.11 11.35
C LEU A 148 7.23 -9.56 10.26
N LEU A 149 7.30 -10.28 9.14
CA LEU A 149 7.94 -9.82 7.91
C LEU A 149 6.97 -8.94 7.13
N VAL A 150 7.21 -7.64 7.07
CA VAL A 150 6.25 -6.69 6.49
C VAL A 150 6.69 -6.28 5.08
N THR A 151 5.88 -6.61 4.08
CA THR A 151 6.05 -6.12 2.71
C THR A 151 5.30 -4.78 2.48
N ALA A 152 5.56 -4.14 1.35
CA ALA A 152 4.78 -2.98 0.91
C ALA A 152 3.30 -3.31 0.69
N LEU A 153 2.96 -4.53 0.26
CA LEU A 153 1.58 -4.97 0.14
C LEU A 153 0.94 -5.20 1.51
N ASP A 154 1.66 -5.75 2.49
CA ASP A 154 1.15 -5.90 3.86
C ASP A 154 0.79 -4.54 4.47
N ALA A 155 1.71 -3.58 4.31
CA ALA A 155 1.56 -2.23 4.81
C ALA A 155 0.34 -1.51 4.19
N LEU A 156 0.14 -1.65 2.88
CA LEU A 156 -1.04 -1.14 2.19
C LEU A 156 -2.31 -1.85 2.63
N LEU A 157 -2.31 -3.18 2.55
CA LEU A 157 -3.51 -3.97 2.67
C LEU A 157 -4.03 -3.99 4.09
N PHE A 158 -3.18 -4.23 5.09
CA PHE A 158 -3.60 -4.40 6.48
C PHE A 158 -3.43 -3.13 7.32
N PHE A 159 -2.40 -2.32 7.06
CA PHE A 159 -2.05 -1.21 7.96
C PHE A 159 -2.50 0.17 7.48
N GLY A 160 -2.85 0.32 6.20
CA GLY A 160 -3.21 1.62 5.61
C GLY A 160 -2.00 2.53 5.38
N VAL A 161 -0.80 1.95 5.29
CA VAL A 161 0.46 2.68 5.10
C VAL A 161 0.79 2.74 3.60
N GLN A 162 0.72 3.95 3.04
CA GLN A 162 0.99 4.19 1.61
C GLN A 162 2.48 4.28 1.25
N ARG A 163 3.30 4.76 2.20
CA ARG A 163 4.72 5.07 1.98
C ARG A 163 5.58 4.28 2.95
N LEU A 164 5.56 2.95 2.83
CA LEU A 164 6.24 2.05 3.76
C LEU A 164 7.70 2.46 4.00
N ALA A 165 8.49 2.69 2.95
CA ALA A 165 9.89 3.06 3.09
C ALA A 165 10.09 4.36 3.91
N SER A 166 9.19 5.35 3.76
CA SER A 166 9.26 6.59 4.55
C SER A 166 8.94 6.36 6.02
N ASP A 167 7.95 5.51 6.33
CA ASP A 167 7.63 5.17 7.72
C ASP A 167 8.71 4.27 8.35
N ILE A 168 9.32 3.34 7.60
CA ILE A 168 10.48 2.56 8.05
C ILE A 168 11.65 3.49 8.39
N ALA A 169 11.95 4.48 7.54
CA ALA A 169 13.00 5.45 7.82
C ALA A 169 12.75 6.23 9.12
N ALA A 170 11.49 6.64 9.37
CA ALA A 170 11.12 7.28 10.62
C ALA A 170 11.29 6.34 11.83
N LEU A 171 10.90 5.07 11.72
CA LEU A 171 11.08 4.08 12.78
C LEU A 171 12.57 3.79 13.08
N ARG A 172 13.41 3.71 12.05
CA ARG A 172 14.88 3.59 12.20
C ARG A 172 15.47 4.79 12.93
N LYS A 173 15.04 6.00 12.57
CA LYS A 173 15.44 7.24 13.27
C LYS A 173 15.04 7.22 14.75
N ASN A 174 13.95 6.53 15.08
CA ASN A 174 13.47 6.33 16.45
C ASN A 174 14.09 5.09 17.13
N GLY A 175 15.19 4.53 16.60
CA GLY A 175 15.99 3.50 17.25
C GLY A 175 15.66 2.05 16.90
N LEU A 176 14.65 1.78 16.05
CA LEU A 176 14.38 0.41 15.63
C LEU A 176 15.43 -0.06 14.61
N LYS A 177 16.12 -1.16 14.92
CA LYS A 177 17.01 -1.85 13.98
C LYS A 177 16.18 -2.70 13.02
N ILE A 178 16.00 -2.23 11.79
CA ILE A 178 15.15 -2.88 10.79
C ILE A 178 16.00 -3.26 9.58
N ASP A 179 15.93 -4.54 9.19
CA ASP A 179 16.57 -5.10 8.01
C ASP A 179 15.70 -4.92 6.76
N LEU A 180 16.32 -4.96 5.58
CA LEU A 180 15.65 -4.96 4.28
C LEU A 180 16.07 -6.21 3.52
N LEU A 181 15.08 -6.97 3.05
CA LEU A 181 15.28 -8.06 2.10
C LEU A 181 14.27 -7.93 0.96
N HIS A 182 14.45 -8.74 -0.08
CA HIS A 182 13.50 -8.87 -1.17
C HIS A 182 12.82 -10.24 -1.13
N VAL A 183 11.54 -10.24 -1.48
CA VAL A 183 10.69 -11.42 -1.55
C VAL A 183 9.92 -11.40 -2.84
N GLU A 184 9.53 -12.58 -3.32
CA GLU A 184 8.56 -12.70 -4.40
C GLU A 184 7.16 -12.53 -3.81
N ALA A 185 6.37 -11.65 -4.41
CA ALA A 185 4.98 -11.46 -4.04
C ALA A 185 4.07 -11.63 -5.25
N PHE A 186 3.09 -12.51 -5.11
CA PHE A 186 2.00 -12.64 -6.06
C PHE A 186 0.72 -12.06 -5.47
N ASP A 187 -0.07 -11.33 -6.26
CA ASP A 187 -1.43 -10.94 -5.88
C ASP A 187 -2.46 -11.29 -6.95
N SER A 188 -3.61 -11.80 -6.51
CA SER A 188 -4.67 -12.25 -7.41
C SER A 188 -5.40 -11.12 -8.14
N GLN A 189 -5.36 -9.89 -7.61
CA GLN A 189 -6.04 -8.75 -8.23
C GLN A 189 -5.33 -8.31 -9.51
N THR A 190 -4.01 -8.16 -9.46
CA THR A 190 -3.22 -7.76 -10.63
C THR A 190 -2.69 -8.95 -11.43
N GLN A 191 -2.74 -10.15 -10.86
CA GLN A 191 -2.16 -11.39 -11.39
C GLN A 191 -0.66 -11.26 -11.71
N GLN A 192 0.05 -10.43 -10.95
CA GLN A 192 1.47 -10.17 -11.15
C GLN A 192 2.29 -10.87 -10.06
N LEU A 193 3.34 -11.56 -10.48
CA LEU A 193 4.44 -11.98 -9.60
C LEU A 193 5.53 -10.90 -9.67
N ARG A 194 5.89 -10.33 -8.51
CA ARG A 194 6.82 -9.19 -8.43
C ARG A 194 7.79 -9.38 -7.28
N GLU A 195 9.06 -9.07 -7.52
CA GLU A 195 10.02 -8.89 -6.44
C GLU A 195 9.74 -7.57 -5.72
N ILE A 196 9.50 -7.61 -4.41
CA ILE A 196 9.17 -6.44 -3.60
C ILE A 196 10.01 -6.38 -2.32
N PRO A 197 10.27 -5.17 -1.79
CA PRO A 197 10.96 -5.03 -0.52
C PRO A 197 10.09 -5.54 0.63
N ALA A 198 10.74 -6.25 1.56
CA ALA A 198 10.18 -6.68 2.83
C ALA A 198 11.10 -6.24 3.98
N TYR A 199 10.50 -5.98 5.13
CA TYR A 199 11.18 -5.43 6.29
C TYR A 199 10.92 -6.30 7.51
N ARG A 200 11.95 -6.50 8.33
CA ARG A 200 11.86 -7.24 9.59
C ARG A 200 12.73 -6.57 10.65
N LEU A 201 12.36 -6.72 11.91
CA LEU A 201 13.23 -6.28 13.00
C LEU A 201 14.48 -7.17 13.05
N ILE A 202 15.65 -6.56 13.20
CA ILE A 202 16.90 -7.27 13.51
C ILE A 202 16.87 -7.66 14.98
N VAL A 203 17.12 -8.93 15.23
CA VAL A 203 17.25 -9.47 16.57
C VAL A 203 18.73 -9.54 16.86
N ASP A 204 19.21 -8.83 17.89
CA ASP A 204 20.56 -9.08 18.38
C ASP A 204 20.56 -10.47 19.04
N ASN A 205 21.14 -11.47 18.36
CA ASN A 205 21.18 -12.87 18.80
C ASN A 205 21.89 -13.08 20.16
N ALA A 206 22.56 -12.06 20.70
CA ALA A 206 23.21 -12.13 22.01
C ALA A 206 22.23 -12.36 23.17
N ILE A 207 20.96 -11.93 23.05
CA ILE A 207 19.96 -12.10 24.12
C ILE A 207 19.24 -13.46 24.00
N ALA A 208 19.09 -14.01 22.79
CA ALA A 208 18.46 -15.31 22.58
C ALA A 208 19.32 -16.47 23.11
N ALA A 209 20.65 -16.37 22.98
CA ALA A 209 21.57 -17.36 23.54
C ALA A 209 21.60 -17.34 25.08
N ALA A 210 21.44 -16.17 25.70
CA ALA A 210 21.44 -16.03 27.16
C ALA A 210 20.22 -16.67 27.84
N VAL A 211 19.06 -16.72 27.16
CA VAL A 211 17.85 -17.38 27.68
C VAL A 211 17.92 -18.91 27.47
N SER A 212 18.59 -19.38 26.42
CA SER A 212 18.72 -20.81 26.13
C SER A 212 19.84 -21.52 26.93
N LEU A 213 20.74 -20.77 27.57
CA LEU A 213 21.77 -21.27 28.50
C LEU A 213 21.35 -21.19 29.97
N ALA A 214 20.17 -20.63 30.26
CA ALA A 214 19.61 -20.49 31.61
C ALA A 214 18.41 -21.41 31.87
N ALA A 215 18.11 -22.35 30.97
CA ALA A 215 17.11 -23.41 31.08
C ALA A 215 17.78 -24.78 31.02
#